data_AF-A0A3D0LUN3-F1
#
_entry.id   AF-A0A3D0LUN3-F1
#
_cell.length_a   1.000
_cell.length_b   1.000
_cell.length_c   1.000
_cell.angle_alpha   90.00
_cell.angle_beta   90.00
_cell.angle_gamma   90.00
#
_symmetry.space_group_name_H-M   'P 1'
#
loop_
_entity.id
_entity.type
_entity.pdbx_description
1 polymer ?
#
loop_
_entity_poly.entity_id
_entity_poly.type
_entity_poly.pdbx_seq_one_letter_code
_entity_poly.pdbx_strand_id
1 'polypeptide(L)'
;ENPLPRPLPTNAADAALARLARWERRSGEAVAPIRDDLRRTMQQYCGVFRTQAMLDEGVRRMEAIRERLQFAALQDDSQAFNTMRIEALEVENLVEVARATLVAAAARLESRGAHSRDDYPQRDDDHWLKHSLYFLEDGALDYKPVRLKPLTVEGFPPQPRIY
;
A
#
# COMPACT_ATOMS: atom_id res chain seq x y z
N GLU A 1 22.37 11.22 -21.25
CA GLU A 1 22.58 11.90 -19.97
C GLU A 1 22.16 13.35 -20.13
N ASN A 2 21.42 13.93 -19.17
CA ASN A 2 20.96 15.31 -19.27
C ASN A 2 21.90 16.20 -18.42
N PRO A 3 22.78 17.02 -19.04
CA PRO A 3 23.87 17.73 -18.36
C PRO A 3 23.44 18.97 -17.57
N LEU A 4 22.16 19.34 -17.63
CA LEU A 4 21.63 20.52 -16.93
C LEU A 4 20.54 20.10 -15.95
N PRO A 5 20.65 20.47 -14.65
CA PRO A 5 19.56 20.25 -13.71
C PRO A 5 18.32 21.00 -14.22
N ARG A 6 17.22 20.27 -14.40
CA ARG A 6 15.93 20.89 -14.73
C ARG A 6 15.58 21.84 -13.58
N PRO A 7 15.22 23.11 -13.87
CA PRO A 7 14.78 24.02 -12.82
C PRO A 7 13.57 23.43 -12.11
N LEU A 8 13.55 23.54 -10.78
CA LEU A 8 12.41 23.07 -9.99
C LEU A 8 11.16 23.92 -10.35
N PRO A 9 9.98 23.30 -10.44
CA PRO A 9 8.73 24.04 -10.50
C PRO A 9 8.62 25.04 -9.35
N THR A 10 8.00 26.20 -9.59
CA THR A 10 7.84 27.25 -8.57
C THR A 10 7.04 26.78 -7.35
N ASN A 11 6.18 25.78 -7.52
CA ASN A 11 5.32 25.18 -6.50
C ASN A 11 5.84 23.82 -5.99
N ALA A 12 7.13 23.51 -6.15
CA ALA A 12 7.68 22.20 -5.82
C ALA A 12 7.48 21.78 -4.35
N ALA A 13 7.35 22.74 -3.42
CA ALA A 13 7.18 22.47 -1.99
C ALA A 13 5.71 22.45 -1.53
N ASP A 14 4.78 22.96 -2.35
CA ASP A 14 3.42 23.29 -1.91
C ASP A 14 2.67 22.06 -1.37
N ALA A 15 2.78 20.92 -2.06
CA ALA A 15 2.13 19.67 -1.63
C ALA A 15 2.68 19.16 -0.29
N ALA A 16 4.00 19.23 -0.09
CA ALA A 16 4.64 18.79 1.15
C ALA A 16 4.29 19.73 2.32
N LEU A 17 4.28 21.04 2.08
CA LEU A 17 3.88 22.03 3.08
C LEU A 17 2.40 21.92 3.42
N ALA A 18 1.52 21.70 2.44
CA ALA A 18 0.10 21.46 2.69
C ALA A 18 -0.14 20.19 3.51
N ARG A 19 0.61 19.11 3.22
CA ARG A 19 0.58 17.88 4.00
C ARG A 19 1.03 18.09 5.44
N LEU A 20 2.09 18.86 5.67
CA LEU A 20 2.53 19.22 7.02
C LEU A 20 1.48 20.07 7.74
N ALA A 21 0.96 21.11 7.07
CA ALA A 21 0.00 22.05 7.63
C ALA A 21 -1.34 21.40 8.00
N ARG A 22 -1.72 20.30 7.35
CA ARG A 22 -2.90 19.50 7.70
C ARG A 22 -2.93 19.10 9.18
N TRP A 23 -1.76 18.83 9.76
CA TRP A 23 -1.61 18.38 11.14
C TRP A 23 -1.64 19.50 12.18
N GLU A 24 -1.78 20.76 11.76
CA GLU A 24 -2.01 21.90 12.66
C GLU A 24 -3.49 22.01 13.11
N ARG A 25 -4.35 21.09 12.65
CA ARG A 25 -5.73 20.97 13.12
C ARG A 25 -5.76 20.63 14.62
N ARG A 26 -6.59 21.34 15.38
CA ARG A 26 -6.67 21.23 16.85
C ARG A 26 -7.71 20.25 17.40
N SER A 27 -8.57 19.69 16.55
CA SER A 27 -9.67 18.81 16.97
C SER A 27 -9.83 17.63 16.01
N GLY A 28 -9.97 16.43 16.54
CA GLY A 28 -10.08 15.23 15.74
C GLY A 28 -9.79 13.98 16.56
N GLU A 29 -9.91 12.83 15.92
CA GLU A 29 -9.52 11.56 16.53
C GLU A 29 -8.00 11.51 16.75
N ALA A 30 -7.56 10.88 17.84
CA ALA A 30 -6.14 10.64 18.06
C ALA A 30 -5.59 9.63 17.02
N VAL A 31 -4.34 9.84 16.59
CA VAL A 31 -3.69 9.00 15.56
C VAL A 31 -3.39 7.58 16.07
N ALA A 32 -3.04 7.42 17.35
CA ALA A 32 -2.61 6.14 17.90
C ALA A 32 -3.69 5.03 17.79
N PRO A 33 -4.96 5.26 18.15
CA PRO A 33 -6.04 4.29 17.90
C PRO A 33 -6.20 3.89 16.43
N ILE A 34 -6.09 4.84 15.50
CA ILE A 34 -6.19 4.58 14.05
C ILE A 34 -5.04 3.68 13.59
N ARG A 35 -3.81 3.96 14.04
CA ARG A 35 -2.63 3.11 13.79
C ARG A 35 -2.86 1.69 14.30
N ASP A 36 -3.44 1.54 15.48
CA ASP A 36 -3.71 0.23 16.07
C ASP A 36 -4.77 -0.54 15.28
N ASP A 37 -5.81 0.13 14.80
CA ASP A 37 -6.81 -0.45 13.90
C ASP A 37 -6.21 -0.86 12.56
N LEU A 38 -5.30 -0.06 11.98
CA LEU A 38 -4.55 -0.43 10.77
C LEU A 38 -3.77 -1.72 10.99
N ARG A 39 -3.02 -1.82 12.09
CA ARG A 39 -2.22 -3.02 12.40
C ARG A 39 -3.11 -4.26 12.56
N ARG A 40 -4.20 -4.14 13.33
CA ARG A 40 -5.17 -5.23 13.50
C ARG A 40 -5.80 -5.67 12.18
N THR A 41 -6.20 -4.70 11.36
CA THR A 41 -6.84 -4.96 10.05
C THR A 41 -5.90 -5.74 9.13
N MET A 42 -4.65 -5.30 8.97
CA MET A 42 -3.69 -6.00 8.12
C MET A 42 -3.37 -7.40 8.65
N GLN A 43 -3.19 -7.54 9.97
CA GLN A 43 -2.89 -8.82 10.59
C GLN A 43 -4.04 -9.84 10.41
N GLN A 44 -5.29 -9.39 10.54
CA GLN A 44 -6.46 -10.25 10.48
C GLN A 44 -6.87 -10.60 9.04
N TYR A 45 -6.85 -9.62 8.13
CA TYR A 45 -7.45 -9.75 6.80
C TYR A 45 -6.44 -9.93 5.66
N CYS A 46 -5.16 -9.64 5.90
CA CYS A 46 -4.09 -9.79 4.91
C CYS A 46 -2.87 -10.55 5.48
N GLY A 47 -3.14 -11.58 6.30
CA GLY A 47 -2.13 -12.45 6.90
C GLY A 47 -1.49 -13.43 5.90
N VAL A 48 -0.98 -14.55 6.42
CA VAL A 48 -0.32 -15.60 5.63
C VAL A 48 -1.31 -16.30 4.71
N PHE A 49 -2.43 -16.76 5.27
CA PHE A 49 -3.53 -17.38 4.53
C PHE A 49 -4.66 -16.39 4.35
N ARG A 50 -5.29 -16.43 3.18
CA ARG A 50 -6.26 -15.42 2.73
C ARG A 50 -7.42 -16.11 2.01
N THR A 51 -8.56 -15.45 2.04
CA THR A 51 -9.73 -15.78 1.20
C THR A 51 -10.29 -14.49 0.62
N GLN A 52 -11.13 -14.56 -0.42
CA GLN A 52 -11.76 -13.39 -1.02
C GLN A 52 -12.54 -12.61 0.03
N ALA A 53 -13.36 -13.31 0.82
CA ALA A 53 -14.18 -12.70 1.86
C ALA A 53 -13.34 -11.94 2.90
N MET A 54 -12.19 -12.49 3.30
CA MET A 54 -11.28 -11.81 4.22
C MET A 54 -10.68 -10.56 3.58
N LEU A 55 -10.21 -10.66 2.33
CA LEU A 55 -9.55 -9.56 1.63
C LEU A 55 -10.53 -8.41 1.34
N ASP A 56 -11.75 -8.72 0.90
CA ASP A 56 -12.80 -7.73 0.63
C ASP A 56 -13.20 -6.98 1.90
N GLU A 57 -13.37 -7.69 3.02
CA GLU A 57 -13.61 -7.06 4.32
C GLU A 57 -12.41 -6.21 4.76
N GLY A 58 -11.18 -6.68 4.51
CA GLY A 58 -9.96 -5.92 4.75
C GLY A 58 -9.93 -4.60 3.97
N VAL A 59 -10.26 -4.62 2.68
CA VAL A 59 -10.36 -3.40 1.83
C VAL A 59 -11.39 -2.45 2.43
N ARG A 60 -12.60 -2.93 2.75
CA ARG A 60 -13.67 -2.12 3.33
C ARG A 60 -13.26 -1.46 4.66
N ARG A 61 -12.58 -2.21 5.54
CA ARG A 61 -12.05 -1.69 6.81
C ARG A 61 -10.97 -0.65 6.57
N MET A 62 -10.10 -0.87 5.59
CA MET A 62 -9.03 0.05 5.25
C MET A 62 -9.56 1.39 4.73
N GLU A 63 -10.61 1.38 3.90
CA GLU A 63 -11.27 2.64 3.48
C GLU A 63 -11.85 3.40 4.68
N ALA A 64 -12.51 2.71 5.61
CA ALA A 64 -13.02 3.35 6.83
C ALA A 64 -11.89 3.93 7.73
N ILE A 65 -10.75 3.24 7.83
CA ILE A 65 -9.55 3.73 8.54
C ILE A 65 -8.98 4.98 7.84
N ARG A 66 -8.91 4.94 6.50
CA ARG A 66 -8.45 6.06 5.68
C ARG A 66 -9.33 7.30 5.84
N GLU A 67 -10.65 7.13 5.84
CA GLU A 67 -11.61 8.21 6.11
C GLU A 67 -11.41 8.78 7.51
N ARG A 68 -11.30 7.94 8.56
CA ARG A 68 -11.01 8.40 9.92
C ARG A 68 -9.71 9.19 10.02
N LEU A 69 -8.65 8.74 9.34
CA LEU A 69 -7.36 9.42 9.34
C LEU A 69 -7.46 10.85 8.78
N GLN A 70 -8.34 11.08 7.79
CA GLN A 70 -8.58 12.44 7.29
C GLN A 70 -9.11 13.37 8.39
N PHE A 71 -9.81 12.85 9.39
CA PHE A 71 -10.37 13.64 10.49
C PHE A 71 -9.52 13.61 11.76
N ALA A 72 -8.36 12.97 11.73
CA ALA A 72 -7.45 12.90 12.87
C ALA A 72 -6.80 14.25 13.21
N ALA A 73 -6.33 14.37 14.45
CA ALA A 73 -5.60 15.53 14.95
C ALA A 73 -4.50 15.11 15.94
N LEU A 74 -3.45 15.93 16.01
CA LEU A 74 -2.40 15.76 17.02
C LEU A 74 -2.92 16.15 18.40
N GLN A 75 -2.52 15.40 19.42
CA GLN A 75 -2.84 15.71 20.82
C GLN A 75 -1.73 16.53 21.51
N ASP A 76 -0.55 16.61 20.87
CA ASP A 76 0.56 17.47 21.26
C ASP A 76 0.76 18.55 20.18
N ASP A 77 0.63 19.83 20.57
CA ASP A 77 0.82 21.00 19.68
C ASP A 77 2.22 21.62 19.77
N SER A 78 3.15 20.94 20.45
CA SER A 78 4.55 21.35 20.53
C SER A 78 5.19 21.45 19.15
N GLN A 79 6.07 22.43 18.99
CA GLN A 79 6.80 22.66 17.73
C GLN A 79 8.19 22.02 17.78
N ALA A 80 8.85 22.06 18.95
CA ALA A 80 10.17 21.51 19.13
C ALA A 80 10.13 19.98 19.25
N PHE A 81 10.69 19.27 18.27
CA PHE A 81 10.87 17.82 18.28
C PHE A 81 9.59 17.01 18.58
N ASN A 82 8.47 17.42 18.00
CA ASN A 82 7.19 16.73 18.17
C ASN A 82 7.18 15.41 17.37
N THR A 83 7.48 14.30 18.05
CA THR A 83 7.48 12.96 17.45
C THR A 83 6.08 12.48 17.07
N MET A 84 5.03 12.97 17.72
CA MET A 84 3.65 12.64 17.36
C MET A 84 3.30 13.12 15.95
N ARG A 85 3.81 14.30 15.54
CA ARG A 85 3.68 14.79 14.16
C ARG A 85 4.38 13.85 13.16
N ILE A 86 5.55 13.34 13.51
CA ILE A 86 6.30 12.39 12.67
C ILE A 86 5.50 11.10 12.52
N GLU A 87 5.04 10.51 13.64
CA GLU A 87 4.22 9.29 13.63
C GLU A 87 2.93 9.46 12.81
N ALA A 88 2.29 10.63 12.86
CA ALA A 88 1.10 10.93 12.08
C ALA A 88 1.37 10.89 10.56
N LEU A 89 2.47 11.50 10.12
CA LEU A 89 2.91 11.45 8.72
C LEU A 89 3.27 10.01 8.29
N GLU A 90 3.87 9.22 9.18
CA GLU A 90 4.16 7.81 8.92
C GLU A 90 2.88 6.99 8.76
N VAL A 91 1.87 7.22 9.61
CA VAL A 91 0.58 6.52 9.53
C VAL A 91 -0.14 6.81 8.22
N GLU A 92 -0.09 8.04 7.69
CA GLU A 92 -0.62 8.35 6.35
C GLU A 92 0.02 7.48 5.26
N ASN A 93 1.35 7.32 5.30
CA ASN A 93 2.06 6.48 4.34
C ASN A 93 1.67 5.00 4.52
N LEU A 94 1.59 4.53 5.76
CA LEU A 94 1.23 3.15 6.09
C LEU A 94 -0.19 2.79 5.62
N VAL A 95 -1.16 3.71 5.77
CA VAL A 95 -2.54 3.49 5.29
C VAL A 95 -2.56 3.28 3.78
N GLU A 96 -1.88 4.11 2.99
CA GLU A 96 -1.91 3.97 1.54
C GLU A 96 -1.16 2.73 1.05
N VAL A 97 -0.06 2.34 1.69
CA VAL A 97 0.65 1.08 1.40
C VAL A 97 -0.20 -0.15 1.77
N ALA A 98 -0.90 -0.09 2.91
CA ALA A 98 -1.79 -1.16 3.35
C ALA A 98 -2.98 -1.33 2.39
N ARG A 99 -3.58 -0.21 1.97
CA ARG A 99 -4.64 -0.16 0.96
C ARG A 99 -4.19 -0.77 -0.37
N ALA A 100 -3.04 -0.32 -0.91
CA ALA A 100 -2.47 -0.87 -2.14
C ALA A 100 -2.27 -2.39 -2.05
N THR A 101 -1.78 -2.88 -0.90
CA THR A 101 -1.54 -4.31 -0.65
C THR A 101 -2.85 -5.11 -0.65
N LEU A 102 -3.86 -4.63 0.07
CA LEU A 102 -5.17 -5.29 0.17
C LEU A 102 -5.87 -5.35 -1.19
N VAL A 103 -5.92 -4.22 -1.91
CA VAL A 103 -6.56 -4.12 -3.23
C VAL A 103 -5.87 -5.06 -4.23
N ALA A 104 -4.53 -5.04 -4.28
CA ALA A 104 -3.78 -5.91 -5.18
C ALA A 104 -3.93 -7.41 -4.81
N ALA A 105 -4.00 -7.74 -3.52
CA ALA A 105 -4.20 -9.11 -3.06
C ALA A 105 -5.62 -9.61 -3.34
N ALA A 106 -6.64 -8.78 -3.15
CA ALA A 106 -8.03 -9.12 -3.43
C ALA A 106 -8.26 -9.41 -4.93
N ALA A 107 -7.60 -8.63 -5.80
CA ALA A 107 -7.73 -8.79 -7.24
C ALA A 107 -6.94 -9.98 -7.82
N ARG A 108 -5.86 -10.42 -7.16
CA ARG A 108 -5.07 -11.58 -7.63
C ARG A 108 -5.75 -12.88 -7.20
N LEU A 109 -6.21 -13.64 -8.18
CA LEU A 109 -6.96 -14.88 -7.99
C LEU A 109 -6.07 -16.12 -8.25
N GLU A 110 -4.93 -16.20 -7.57
CA GLU A 110 -4.01 -17.36 -7.58
C GLU A 110 -3.25 -17.45 -6.25
N SER A 111 -2.46 -18.51 -6.07
CA SER A 111 -1.44 -18.60 -5.02
C SER A 111 -0.03 -18.68 -5.61
N ARG A 112 0.84 -17.75 -5.21
CA ARG A 112 2.23 -17.67 -5.67
C ARG A 112 3.15 -17.08 -4.60
N GLY A 113 4.12 -17.87 -4.16
CA GLY A 113 5.11 -17.42 -3.17
C GLY A 113 4.45 -17.13 -1.83
N ALA A 114 4.60 -15.89 -1.33
CA ALA A 114 4.02 -15.46 -0.05
C ALA A 114 2.53 -15.06 -0.14
N HIS A 115 1.99 -14.91 -1.35
CA HIS A 115 0.55 -14.73 -1.54
C HIS A 115 -0.11 -16.10 -1.63
N SER A 116 -0.74 -16.53 -0.53
CA SER A 116 -1.45 -17.81 -0.43
C SER A 116 -2.94 -17.57 -0.20
N ARG A 117 -3.76 -18.15 -1.06
CA ARG A 117 -5.21 -18.04 -1.07
C ARG A 117 -5.84 -19.42 -0.98
N ASP A 118 -6.63 -19.67 0.06
CA ASP A 118 -7.24 -20.98 0.26
C ASP A 118 -8.36 -21.25 -0.76
N ASP A 119 -8.99 -20.18 -1.27
CA ASP A 119 -9.99 -20.21 -2.32
C ASP A 119 -9.41 -20.25 -3.75
N TYR A 120 -8.11 -19.96 -3.90
CA TYR A 120 -7.36 -20.10 -5.15
C TYR A 120 -5.98 -20.72 -4.86
N PRO A 121 -5.93 -22.00 -4.42
CA PRO A 121 -4.73 -22.60 -3.83
C PRO A 121 -3.63 -22.91 -4.86
N GLN A 122 -3.97 -22.94 -6.14
CA GLN A 122 -3.04 -23.27 -7.21
C GLN A 122 -2.40 -22.02 -7.79
N ARG A 123 -1.18 -22.21 -8.30
CA ARG A 123 -0.49 -21.22 -9.13
C ARG A 123 -1.10 -21.23 -10.53
N ASP A 124 -1.31 -20.06 -11.12
CA ASP A 124 -1.89 -19.91 -12.45
C ASP A 124 -0.95 -19.09 -13.35
N ASP A 125 -0.11 -19.81 -14.10
CA ASP A 125 0.86 -19.18 -14.99
C ASP A 125 0.21 -18.60 -16.27
N ASP A 126 -0.99 -19.05 -16.64
CA ASP A 126 -1.68 -18.62 -17.86
C ASP A 126 -2.28 -17.22 -17.67
N HIS A 127 -2.91 -16.95 -16.53
CA HIS A 127 -3.56 -15.66 -16.26
C HIS A 127 -2.71 -14.72 -15.40
N TRP A 128 -1.84 -15.24 -14.54
CA TRP A 128 -1.23 -14.46 -13.45
C TRP A 128 0.31 -14.36 -13.48
N LEU A 129 0.96 -14.82 -14.54
CA LEU A 129 2.40 -14.59 -14.79
C LEU A 129 2.69 -13.13 -15.22
N LYS A 130 2.31 -12.20 -14.36
CA LYS A 130 2.39 -10.74 -14.51
C LYS A 130 2.54 -10.08 -13.13
N HIS A 131 3.12 -8.90 -13.10
CA HIS A 131 3.17 -8.05 -11.91
C HIS A 131 1.83 -7.33 -11.74
N SER A 132 1.37 -7.19 -10.50
CA SER A 132 0.27 -6.27 -10.15
C SER A 132 0.87 -4.88 -9.89
N LEU A 133 0.33 -3.86 -10.55
CA LEU A 133 0.70 -2.46 -10.36
C LEU A 133 -0.51 -1.73 -9.77
N TYR A 134 -0.28 -0.88 -8.79
CA TYR A 134 -1.33 -0.09 -8.14
C TYR A 134 -1.01 1.40 -8.28
N PHE A 135 -2.02 2.18 -8.65
CA PHE A 135 -1.92 3.62 -8.83
C PHE A 135 -2.69 4.34 -7.72
N LEU A 136 -2.02 5.24 -7.01
CA LEU A 136 -2.59 5.91 -5.83
C LEU A 136 -3.74 6.85 -6.17
N GLU A 137 -3.66 7.52 -7.33
CA GLU A 137 -4.54 8.62 -7.74
C GLU A 137 -6.01 8.20 -7.82
N ASP A 138 -6.27 7.03 -8.40
CA ASP A 138 -7.61 6.47 -8.59
C ASP A 138 -7.79 5.11 -7.88
N GLY A 139 -6.73 4.57 -7.28
CA GLY A 139 -6.72 3.22 -6.71
C GLY A 139 -6.80 2.12 -7.78
N ALA A 140 -6.52 2.45 -9.04
CA ALA A 140 -6.61 1.50 -10.14
C ALA A 140 -5.49 0.46 -10.09
N LEU A 141 -5.80 -0.71 -10.65
CA LEU A 141 -4.84 -1.76 -10.91
C LEU A 141 -4.52 -1.85 -12.39
N ASP A 142 -3.25 -2.06 -12.67
CA ASP A 142 -2.75 -2.46 -13.98
C ASP A 142 -1.86 -3.71 -13.82
N TYR A 143 -1.55 -4.35 -14.94
CA TYR A 143 -0.74 -5.55 -14.94
C TYR A 143 0.35 -5.49 -15.99
N LYS A 144 1.57 -5.83 -15.57
CA LYS A 144 2.73 -5.84 -16.44
C LYS A 144 3.27 -7.26 -16.60
N PRO A 145 3.36 -7.81 -17.82
CA PRO A 145 3.92 -9.14 -18.05
C PRO A 145 5.33 -9.28 -17.47
N VAL A 146 5.63 -10.46 -16.93
CA VAL A 146 7.00 -10.79 -16.49
C VAL A 146 7.89 -10.94 -17.72
N ARG A 147 9.11 -10.41 -17.66
CA ARG A 147 10.12 -10.61 -18.71
C ARG A 147 10.84 -11.93 -18.48
N LEU A 148 10.57 -12.93 -19.34
CA LEU A 148 11.16 -14.27 -19.24
C LEU A 148 12.40 -14.46 -20.14
N LYS A 149 12.72 -13.49 -20.99
CA LYS A 149 13.86 -13.57 -21.93
C LYS A 149 15.07 -12.81 -21.38
N PRO A 150 16.08 -13.51 -20.81
CA PRO A 150 17.36 -12.90 -20.50
C PRO A 150 18.15 -12.55 -21.78
N LEU A 151 19.20 -11.75 -21.63
CA LEU A 151 19.97 -11.24 -22.77
C LEU A 151 21.04 -12.22 -23.28
N THR A 152 21.65 -12.99 -22.38
CA THR A 152 22.90 -13.73 -22.64
C THR A 152 22.75 -15.25 -22.58
N VAL A 153 21.64 -15.75 -22.05
CA VAL A 153 21.39 -17.17 -21.84
C VAL A 153 19.95 -17.51 -22.22
N GLU A 154 19.59 -18.78 -22.24
CA GLU A 154 18.19 -19.19 -22.35
C GLU A 154 17.42 -18.87 -21.07
N GLY A 155 16.13 -18.57 -21.22
CA GLY A 155 15.24 -18.33 -20.08
C GLY A 155 14.86 -19.64 -19.39
N PHE A 156 14.58 -19.55 -18.09
CA PHE A 156 14.06 -20.69 -17.34
C PHE A 156 12.54 -20.78 -17.52
N PRO A 157 12.00 -21.86 -18.11
CA PRO A 157 10.56 -22.01 -18.24
C PRO A 157 9.90 -22.18 -16.87
N PRO A 158 8.69 -21.63 -16.64
CA PRO A 158 7.94 -21.88 -15.42
C PRO A 158 7.68 -23.38 -15.22
N GLN A 159 7.98 -23.89 -14.02
CA GLN A 159 7.75 -25.28 -13.62
C GLN A 159 7.20 -25.34 -12.19
N PRO A 160 6.54 -26.43 -11.77
CA PRO A 160 6.13 -26.60 -10.38
C PRO A 160 7.31 -26.41 -9.42
N ARG A 161 7.11 -25.62 -8.36
CA ARG A 161 8.15 -25.30 -7.36
C ARG A 161 7.93 -26.16 -6.12
N ILE A 162 8.79 -27.16 -5.92
CA ILE A 162 8.78 -28.08 -4.77
C ILE A 162 10.17 -28.00 -4.12
N TYR A 163 10.22 -28.01 -2.78
CA TYR A 163 11.43 -27.85 -1.98
C TYR A 163 11.91 -29.17 -1.38
#